data_AF-A0A8J2LYQ9-F1
#
_entry.id   AF-A0A8J2LYQ9-F1
#
_cell.length_a   1.000
_cell.length_b   1.000
_cell.length_c   1.000
_cell.angle_alpha   90.00
_cell.angle_beta   90.00
_cell.angle_gamma   90.00
#
_symmetry.space_group_name_H-M   'P 1'
#
loop_
_entity.id
_entity.type
_entity.pdbx_description
1 polymer ?
#
loop_
_entity_poly.entity_id
_entity_poly.type
_entity_poly.pdbx_seq_one_letter_code
_entity_poly.pdbx_strand_id
1 'polypeptide(L)'
;MDERTSKPVAVGVVVRVDLEMKYGIIHASGYERVLISRNFDEDLVQLSNWLSVEIEPNTGPILTFGRTCCNFVDAGKPKVVDELLPTGTSISKTGAVNLRIQTPVFVGNITFGSSVGLSSHLGRVYLSETLCKKFKASPLTWIHCGVISVTPTEANFNSFWEARTAGREDYDDPKLNQRIRRCLGRFHAFKEKNVCIVQLFDRYEEDKGFAYIHSFDFAHTVREQDLKKASAIQVYVAPQLLYFPKHPVPACYARIVDVGLQDVQTAIMAEKLDVLDISATNSSNDTAESSGPVALMDAVKKNDLICDKNCETIDFISRILAYQLVAKNIKKIDPILFNDLSAFIAKYA
;
A
#
# COMPACT_ATOMS: atom_id res chain seq x y z
N MET A 1 -13.02 40.73 -5.01
CA MET A 1 -11.86 40.12 -5.67
C MET A 1 -12.19 38.66 -5.85
N ASP A 2 -12.08 38.13 -7.06
CA ASP A 2 -12.35 36.71 -7.28
C ASP A 2 -11.15 35.89 -6.84
N GLU A 3 -11.28 35.15 -5.75
CA GLU A 3 -10.40 34.02 -5.48
C GLU A 3 -10.65 32.96 -6.54
N ARG A 4 -9.91 33.06 -7.65
CA ARG A 4 -9.73 31.93 -8.57
C ARG A 4 -8.97 30.84 -7.84
N THR A 5 -9.68 30.02 -7.08
CA THR A 5 -9.16 28.77 -6.50
C THR A 5 -8.57 27.94 -7.63
N SER A 6 -7.23 27.93 -7.73
CA SER A 6 -6.52 27.22 -8.78
C SER A 6 -6.86 25.74 -8.70
N LYS A 7 -7.44 25.18 -9.77
CA LYS A 7 -7.74 23.75 -9.81
C LYS A 7 -6.47 22.94 -9.54
N PRO A 8 -6.55 21.86 -8.75
CA PRO A 8 -5.40 20.98 -8.55
C PRO A 8 -4.88 20.47 -9.89
N VAL A 9 -3.56 20.53 -10.07
CA VAL A 9 -2.88 20.01 -11.26
C VAL A 9 -2.17 18.71 -10.87
N ALA A 10 -2.48 17.63 -11.58
CA ALA A 10 -1.70 16.40 -11.55
C ALA A 10 -0.60 16.47 -12.61
N VAL A 11 0.58 15.92 -12.28
CA VAL A 11 1.69 15.78 -13.22
C VAL A 11 2.18 14.33 -13.20
N GLY A 12 2.27 13.71 -14.36
CA GLY A 12 2.50 12.28 -14.50
C GLY A 12 2.82 11.83 -15.91
N VAL A 13 2.99 10.52 -16.09
CA VAL A 13 3.33 9.90 -17.37
C VAL A 13 2.19 9.02 -17.87
N VAL A 14 1.90 9.03 -19.17
CA VAL A 14 0.84 8.21 -19.78
C VAL A 14 1.25 6.73 -19.75
N VAL A 15 0.54 5.93 -18.96
CA VAL A 15 0.78 4.48 -18.76
C VAL A 15 -0.23 3.60 -19.51
N ARG A 16 -1.34 4.16 -19.99
CA ARG A 16 -2.33 3.46 -20.83
C ARG A 16 -3.02 4.45 -21.76
N VAL A 17 -3.30 3.99 -22.98
CA VAL A 17 -4.14 4.68 -23.98
C VAL A 17 -5.14 3.66 -24.54
N ASP A 18 -6.34 4.11 -24.86
CA ASP A 18 -7.44 3.32 -25.40
C ASP A 18 -8.15 4.19 -26.46
N LEU A 19 -7.73 4.04 -27.72
CA LEU A 19 -8.15 4.91 -28.83
C LEU A 19 -9.60 4.68 -29.26
N GLU A 20 -10.09 3.44 -29.14
CA GLU A 20 -11.48 3.08 -29.44
C GLU A 20 -12.44 3.78 -28.47
N MET A 21 -12.10 3.78 -27.17
CA MET A 21 -12.89 4.44 -26.13
C MET A 21 -12.50 5.90 -25.87
N LYS A 22 -11.53 6.44 -26.61
CA LYS A 22 -10.96 7.81 -26.48
C LYS A 22 -10.65 8.20 -25.03
N TYR A 23 -9.84 7.40 -24.33
CA TYR A 23 -9.27 7.79 -23.05
C TYR A 23 -7.80 7.36 -22.89
N GLY A 24 -7.09 8.08 -22.03
CA GLY A 24 -5.79 7.69 -21.50
C GLY A 24 -5.79 7.69 -19.98
N ILE A 25 -4.75 7.09 -19.39
CA ILE A 25 -4.50 7.14 -17.95
C ILE A 25 -3.05 7.56 -17.74
N ILE A 26 -2.85 8.65 -17.00
CA ILE A 26 -1.53 9.00 -16.48
C ILE A 26 -1.34 8.40 -15.08
N HIS A 27 -0.11 8.01 -14.77
CA HIS A 27 0.31 7.78 -13.39
C HIS A 27 1.01 9.04 -12.88
N ALA A 28 0.41 9.70 -11.90
CA ALA A 28 0.80 11.02 -11.42
C ALA A 28 1.38 10.98 -10.00
N SER A 29 2.36 11.85 -9.74
CA SER A 29 2.95 11.96 -8.40
C SER A 29 1.88 12.43 -7.40
N GLY A 30 1.77 11.73 -6.28
CA GLY A 30 0.72 11.91 -5.28
C GLY A 30 -0.65 11.34 -5.68
N TYR A 31 -1.17 11.69 -6.86
CA TYR A 31 -2.56 11.40 -7.25
C TYR A 31 -2.83 9.99 -7.81
N GLU A 32 -1.82 9.10 -7.81
CA GLU A 32 -1.90 7.74 -8.36
C GLU A 32 -2.38 7.72 -9.83
N ARG A 33 -3.55 7.13 -10.14
CA ARG A 33 -4.13 7.17 -11.48
C ARG A 33 -5.03 8.39 -11.66
N VAL A 34 -4.80 9.12 -12.75
CA VAL A 34 -5.74 10.13 -13.27
C VAL A 34 -6.23 9.70 -14.65
N LEU A 35 -7.55 9.69 -14.82
CA LEU A 35 -8.21 9.45 -16.11
C LEU A 35 -8.19 10.72 -16.95
N ILE A 36 -7.79 10.62 -18.22
CA ILE A 36 -7.96 11.67 -19.23
C ILE A 36 -8.96 11.15 -20.26
N SER A 37 -10.19 11.65 -20.24
CA SER A 37 -11.28 11.20 -21.13
C SER A 37 -12.17 12.35 -21.64
N ARG A 38 -12.28 13.47 -20.93
CA ARG A 38 -13.17 14.58 -21.34
C ARG A 38 -12.47 15.56 -22.28
N ASN A 39 -11.18 15.79 -22.01
CA ASN A 39 -10.24 16.55 -22.84
C ASN A 39 -9.22 15.60 -23.48
N PHE A 40 -9.67 14.41 -23.92
CA PHE A 40 -8.81 13.47 -24.64
C PHE A 40 -8.37 14.06 -25.98
N ASP A 41 -7.09 13.89 -26.29
CA ASP A 41 -6.39 14.44 -27.44
C ASP A 41 -5.44 13.36 -27.94
N GLU A 42 -5.60 12.91 -29.19
CA GLU A 42 -4.90 11.73 -29.72
C GLU A 42 -3.45 12.00 -30.14
N ASP A 43 -3.07 13.28 -30.29
CA ASP A 43 -1.68 13.69 -30.50
C ASP A 43 -0.93 13.85 -29.17
N LEU A 44 -1.61 14.33 -28.11
CA LEU A 44 -1.00 14.56 -26.80
C LEU A 44 -1.00 13.33 -25.88
N VAL A 45 -2.09 12.54 -25.86
CA VAL A 45 -2.31 11.46 -24.88
C VAL A 45 -1.76 10.13 -25.43
N GLN A 46 -0.45 10.10 -25.69
CA GLN A 46 0.27 8.94 -26.21
C GLN A 46 1.16 8.29 -25.13
N LEU A 47 1.38 6.97 -25.21
CA LEU A 47 2.17 6.23 -24.22
C LEU A 47 3.58 6.82 -24.05
N SER A 48 4.04 6.91 -22.80
CA SER A 48 5.31 7.54 -22.39
C SER A 48 5.33 9.07 -22.35
N ASN A 49 4.34 9.78 -22.91
CA ASN A 49 4.29 11.24 -22.80
C ASN A 49 4.13 11.68 -21.34
N TRP A 50 4.90 12.69 -20.93
CA TRP A 50 4.72 13.36 -19.64
C TRP A 50 3.74 14.52 -19.80
N LEU A 51 2.70 14.52 -18.98
CA LEU A 51 1.58 15.47 -19.06
C LEU A 51 1.33 16.10 -17.69
N SER A 52 0.96 17.38 -17.72
CA SER A 52 0.22 18.05 -16.64
C SER A 52 -1.25 18.20 -17.04
N VAL A 53 -2.16 18.05 -16.08
CA VAL A 53 -3.61 18.18 -16.32
C VAL A 53 -4.31 18.68 -15.06
N GLU A 54 -5.28 19.59 -15.21
CA GLU A 54 -6.17 19.99 -14.11
C GLU A 54 -7.11 18.83 -13.77
N ILE A 55 -7.35 18.56 -12.49
CA ILE A 55 -8.11 17.37 -12.04
C ILE A 55 -9.27 17.70 -11.09
N GLU A 56 -10.21 16.76 -11.03
CA GLU A 56 -11.27 16.69 -10.02
C GLU A 56 -11.55 15.22 -9.63
N PRO A 57 -12.28 14.94 -8.53
CA PRO A 57 -12.65 13.57 -8.16
C PRO A 57 -13.49 12.87 -9.25
N ASN A 58 -13.18 11.60 -9.53
CA ASN A 58 -13.86 10.84 -10.57
C ASN A 58 -15.23 10.31 -10.11
N THR A 59 -16.25 11.19 -10.13
CA THR A 59 -17.66 10.84 -9.84
C THR A 59 -18.48 10.54 -11.11
N GLY A 60 -17.82 10.29 -12.25
CA GLY A 60 -18.49 10.08 -13.53
C GLY A 60 -19.20 8.71 -13.63
N PRO A 61 -20.38 8.61 -14.27
CA PRO A 61 -21.07 7.33 -14.50
C PRO A 61 -20.44 6.51 -15.63
N ILE A 62 -19.61 7.13 -16.47
CA ILE A 62 -18.87 6.51 -17.58
C ILE A 62 -17.40 6.42 -17.19
N LEU A 63 -16.74 5.28 -17.47
CA LEU A 63 -15.35 5.00 -17.08
C LEU A 63 -15.09 5.13 -15.55
N THR A 64 -16.08 4.68 -14.76
CA THR A 64 -16.10 4.67 -13.28
C THR A 64 -14.81 4.11 -12.66
N PHE A 65 -14.57 4.44 -11.39
CA PHE A 65 -13.48 3.85 -10.60
C PHE A 65 -13.43 2.31 -10.69
N GLY A 66 -14.58 1.62 -10.68
CA GLY A 66 -14.63 0.16 -10.80
C GLY A 66 -14.13 -0.40 -12.13
N ARG A 67 -14.02 0.43 -13.19
CA ARG A 67 -13.47 0.06 -14.51
C ARG A 67 -12.04 0.56 -14.73
N THR A 68 -11.69 1.72 -14.17
CA THR A 68 -10.42 2.41 -14.44
C THR A 68 -9.44 2.44 -13.26
N CYS A 69 -9.90 2.15 -12.04
CA CYS A 69 -9.21 2.41 -10.77
C CYS A 69 -8.69 3.86 -10.65
N CYS A 70 -9.30 4.82 -11.35
CA CYS A 70 -8.92 6.24 -11.30
C CYS A 70 -9.76 6.98 -10.27
N ASN A 71 -9.11 7.46 -9.20
CA ASN A 71 -9.71 8.29 -8.17
C ASN A 71 -10.02 9.72 -8.69
N PHE A 72 -9.29 10.16 -9.71
CA PHE A 72 -9.38 11.50 -10.30
C PHE A 72 -9.57 11.43 -11.82
N VAL A 73 -10.20 12.47 -12.37
CA VAL A 73 -10.47 12.66 -13.81
C VAL A 73 -10.10 14.07 -14.24
N ASP A 74 -9.84 14.26 -15.53
CA ASP A 74 -9.49 15.55 -16.10
C ASP A 74 -10.61 16.59 -15.99
N ALA A 75 -10.23 17.79 -15.55
CA ALA A 75 -11.08 18.96 -15.34
C ALA A 75 -10.66 20.16 -16.23
N GLY A 76 -9.67 19.95 -17.11
CA GLY A 76 -9.11 20.91 -18.05
C GLY A 76 -8.17 20.19 -19.03
N LYS A 77 -7.70 20.88 -20.08
CA LYS A 77 -6.89 20.26 -21.13
C LYS A 77 -5.52 19.78 -20.63
N PRO A 78 -5.04 18.59 -21.08
CA PRO A 78 -3.67 18.15 -20.83
C PRO A 78 -2.66 19.06 -21.54
N LYS A 79 -1.45 19.15 -20.99
CA LYS A 79 -0.31 19.92 -21.53
C LYS A 79 0.96 19.10 -21.36
N VAL A 80 1.79 19.03 -22.39
CA VAL A 80 3.13 18.40 -22.31
C VAL A 80 3.99 19.12 -21.27
N VAL A 81 4.81 18.36 -20.55
CA VAL A 81 5.84 18.87 -19.62
C VAL A 81 7.14 18.09 -19.80
N ASP A 82 8.23 18.61 -19.26
CA ASP A 82 9.53 17.94 -19.25
C ASP A 82 9.48 16.60 -18.48
N GLU A 83 10.32 15.63 -18.85
CA GLU A 83 10.34 14.31 -18.20
C GLU A 83 10.75 14.40 -16.74
N LEU A 84 9.90 13.96 -15.80
CA LEU A 84 10.25 13.93 -14.37
C LEU A 84 11.22 12.79 -14.01
N LEU A 85 11.33 11.76 -14.85
CA LEU A 85 12.28 10.65 -14.69
C LEU A 85 12.83 10.28 -16.09
N PRO A 86 14.15 10.43 -16.35
CA PRO A 86 14.75 10.56 -17.68
C PRO A 86 14.96 9.21 -18.40
N THR A 87 13.98 8.32 -18.35
CA THR A 87 14.08 6.93 -18.84
C THR A 87 12.75 6.38 -19.37
N GLY A 88 11.75 7.24 -19.62
CA GLY A 88 10.39 6.90 -20.05
C GLY A 88 10.33 6.19 -21.40
N THR A 89 10.69 4.91 -21.43
CA THR A 89 10.98 4.17 -22.67
C THR A 89 9.93 3.09 -22.92
N SER A 90 9.21 3.23 -24.04
CA SER A 90 8.28 2.22 -24.52
C SER A 90 9.02 0.93 -24.91
N ILE A 91 8.58 -0.20 -24.36
CA ILE A 91 9.11 -1.54 -24.64
C ILE A 91 7.99 -2.50 -25.06
N SER A 92 8.03 -2.93 -26.32
CA SER A 92 7.17 -4.01 -26.81
C SER A 92 7.81 -5.37 -26.50
N LYS A 93 7.22 -6.15 -25.58
CA LYS A 93 7.60 -7.55 -25.36
C LYS A 93 6.35 -8.42 -25.33
N THR A 94 6.41 -9.58 -26.01
CA THR A 94 5.27 -10.51 -26.16
C THR A 94 3.97 -9.82 -26.61
N GLY A 95 4.06 -8.86 -27.53
CA GLY A 95 2.91 -8.10 -28.07
C GLY A 95 2.38 -6.99 -27.16
N ALA A 96 2.70 -7.00 -25.86
CA ALA A 96 2.31 -5.93 -24.94
C ALA A 96 3.33 -4.78 -24.98
N VAL A 97 2.83 -3.57 -25.22
CA VAL A 97 3.61 -2.32 -25.08
C VAL A 97 3.54 -1.89 -23.62
N ASN A 98 4.70 -1.81 -22.96
CA ASN A 98 4.82 -1.40 -21.56
C ASN A 98 5.81 -0.22 -21.49
N LEU A 99 5.60 0.69 -20.55
CA LEU A 99 6.52 1.79 -20.26
C LEU A 99 7.57 1.31 -19.25
N ARG A 100 8.86 1.39 -19.58
CA ARG A 100 9.96 1.18 -18.64
C ARG A 100 10.40 2.53 -18.05
N ILE A 101 10.72 2.57 -16.76
CA ILE A 101 11.33 3.74 -16.08
C ILE A 101 12.38 3.23 -15.06
N GLN A 102 13.39 4.05 -14.78
CA GLN A 102 14.27 3.93 -13.62
C GLN A 102 13.84 4.92 -12.52
N THR A 103 13.61 4.43 -11.30
CA THR A 103 13.18 5.24 -10.15
C THR A 103 13.80 4.71 -8.86
N PRO A 104 14.14 5.58 -7.89
CA PRO A 104 14.34 5.14 -6.52
C PRO A 104 13.04 4.64 -5.91
N VAL A 105 13.13 3.63 -5.04
CA VAL A 105 12.00 2.96 -4.39
C VAL A 105 12.35 2.69 -2.92
N PHE A 106 11.51 3.16 -2.00
CA PHE A 106 11.63 2.82 -0.58
C PHE A 106 10.97 1.46 -0.33
N VAL A 107 11.74 0.46 0.08
CA VAL A 107 11.28 -0.91 0.30
C VAL A 107 10.41 -1.00 1.55
N GLY A 108 9.15 -1.41 1.38
CA GLY A 108 8.21 -1.65 2.45
C GLY A 108 8.41 -2.98 3.18
N ASN A 109 7.32 -3.60 3.61
CA ASN A 109 7.39 -4.94 4.20
C ASN A 109 7.73 -6.01 3.13
N ILE A 110 8.51 -7.03 3.51
CA ILE A 110 8.96 -8.12 2.61
C ILE A 110 8.53 -9.53 3.03
N THR A 111 7.81 -9.69 4.15
CA THR A 111 7.55 -11.01 4.75
C THR A 111 6.52 -11.87 4.00
N PHE A 112 5.69 -11.29 3.14
CA PHE A 112 4.55 -11.97 2.50
C PHE A 112 4.78 -12.37 1.04
N GLY A 113 5.89 -13.07 0.74
CA GLY A 113 6.12 -13.69 -0.57
C GLY A 113 6.20 -12.72 -1.76
N SER A 114 6.32 -11.43 -1.48
CA SER A 114 6.47 -10.27 -2.36
C SER A 114 6.62 -9.04 -1.44
N SER A 115 7.05 -7.91 -1.99
CA SER A 115 7.00 -6.63 -1.28
C SER A 115 6.40 -5.53 -2.14
N VAL A 116 5.85 -4.51 -1.48
CA VAL A 116 5.55 -3.24 -2.13
C VAL A 116 6.57 -2.22 -1.64
N GLY A 117 7.15 -1.50 -2.59
CA GLY A 117 7.94 -0.31 -2.33
C GLY A 117 7.23 0.94 -2.83
N LEU A 118 7.72 2.11 -2.41
CA LEU A 118 7.09 3.40 -2.68
C LEU A 118 8.08 4.35 -3.38
N SER A 119 7.75 4.77 -4.59
CA SER A 119 8.41 5.86 -5.31
C SER A 119 7.63 7.16 -5.06
N SER A 120 8.34 8.26 -4.80
CA SER A 120 7.73 9.59 -4.65
C SER A 120 7.12 10.14 -5.95
N HIS A 121 7.51 9.58 -7.11
CA HIS A 121 6.98 9.94 -8.42
C HIS A 121 6.03 8.87 -8.99
N LEU A 122 6.36 7.59 -8.82
CA LEU A 122 5.63 6.47 -9.43
C LEU A 122 4.78 5.66 -8.43
N GLY A 123 4.58 6.16 -7.21
CA GLY A 123 3.67 5.54 -6.23
C GLY A 123 4.08 4.10 -5.87
N ARG A 124 3.11 3.21 -5.74
CA ARG A 124 3.32 1.81 -5.30
C ARG A 124 3.92 0.97 -6.42
N VAL A 125 5.09 0.40 -6.13
CA VAL A 125 5.85 -0.52 -6.98
C VAL A 125 5.80 -1.92 -6.36
N TYR A 126 5.46 -2.93 -7.16
CA TYR A 126 5.53 -4.34 -6.77
C TYR A 126 6.92 -4.92 -7.03
N LEU A 127 7.50 -5.59 -6.03
CA LEU A 127 8.78 -6.27 -6.07
C LEU A 127 8.56 -7.76 -5.77
N SER A 128 8.82 -8.61 -6.76
CA SER A 128 8.68 -10.06 -6.59
C SER A 128 9.67 -10.63 -5.56
N GLU A 129 9.28 -11.73 -4.90
CA GLU A 129 10.14 -12.43 -3.93
C GLU A 129 11.51 -12.80 -4.51
N THR A 130 11.54 -13.22 -5.78
CA THR A 130 12.76 -13.58 -6.51
C THR A 130 13.73 -12.40 -6.61
N LEU A 131 13.23 -11.18 -6.85
CA LEU A 131 14.05 -9.98 -6.89
C LEU A 131 14.57 -9.62 -5.48
N CYS A 132 13.69 -9.69 -4.47
CA CYS A 132 14.04 -9.41 -3.08
C CYS A 132 15.15 -10.37 -2.58
N LYS A 133 14.99 -11.68 -2.82
CA LYS A 133 15.98 -12.72 -2.50
C LYS A 133 17.30 -12.52 -3.25
N LYS A 134 17.25 -12.28 -4.58
CA LYS A 134 18.45 -12.08 -5.41
C LYS A 134 19.28 -10.88 -4.95
N PHE A 135 18.62 -9.80 -4.55
CA PHE A 135 19.26 -8.55 -4.14
C PHE A 135 19.66 -8.52 -2.65
N LYS A 136 19.10 -9.42 -1.83
CA LYS A 136 19.09 -9.33 -0.35
C LYS A 136 18.47 -8.01 0.11
N ALA A 137 17.30 -7.67 -0.44
CA ALA A 137 16.54 -6.49 -0.05
C ALA A 137 16.08 -6.60 1.42
N SER A 138 16.12 -5.47 2.13
CA SER A 138 15.71 -5.33 3.53
C SER A 138 14.56 -4.33 3.64
N PRO A 139 13.60 -4.51 4.57
CA PRO A 139 12.58 -3.49 4.83
C PRO A 139 13.22 -2.16 5.22
N LEU A 140 12.52 -1.06 4.93
CA LEU A 140 12.89 0.31 5.30
C LEU A 140 14.23 0.79 4.70
N THR A 141 14.58 0.32 3.49
CA THR A 141 15.76 0.77 2.75
C THR A 141 15.42 1.30 1.37
N TRP A 142 16.22 2.24 0.85
CA TRP A 142 16.11 2.72 -0.54
C TRP A 142 16.84 1.77 -1.49
N ILE A 143 16.24 1.51 -2.65
CA ILE A 143 16.88 0.78 -3.77
C ILE A 143 16.53 1.45 -5.10
N HIS A 144 17.46 1.35 -6.05
CA HIS A 144 17.23 1.82 -7.41
C HIS A 144 16.54 0.74 -8.22
N CYS A 145 15.30 0.98 -8.69
CA CYS A 145 14.56 0.01 -9.48
C CYS A 145 14.42 0.41 -10.95
N GLY A 146 14.71 -0.53 -11.84
CA GLY A 146 14.19 -0.52 -13.21
C GLY A 146 12.80 -1.17 -13.18
N VAL A 147 11.76 -0.35 -13.28
CA VAL A 147 10.35 -0.75 -13.24
C VAL A 147 9.75 -0.82 -14.64
N ILE A 148 8.67 -1.58 -14.81
CA ILE A 148 7.79 -1.50 -15.99
C ILE A 148 6.35 -1.27 -15.56
N SER A 149 5.59 -0.52 -16.36
CA SER A 149 4.15 -0.35 -16.16
C SER A 149 3.43 -1.68 -16.28
N VAL A 150 2.44 -1.93 -15.42
CA VAL A 150 1.58 -3.12 -15.46
C VAL A 150 0.12 -2.75 -15.25
N THR A 151 -0.78 -3.47 -15.90
CA THR A 151 -2.22 -3.40 -15.59
C THR A 151 -2.46 -3.99 -14.20
N PRO A 152 -3.32 -3.39 -13.35
CA PRO A 152 -3.77 -4.02 -12.12
C PRO A 152 -4.49 -5.35 -12.39
N THR A 153 -4.13 -6.34 -11.59
CA THR A 153 -4.84 -7.60 -11.41
C THR A 153 -5.09 -7.79 -9.91
N GLU A 154 -5.83 -8.82 -9.49
CA GLU A 154 -6.03 -9.12 -8.07
C GLU A 154 -4.70 -9.27 -7.29
N ALA A 155 -3.63 -9.72 -7.94
CA ALA A 155 -2.31 -9.91 -7.34
C ALA A 155 -1.48 -8.62 -7.19
N ASN A 156 -1.80 -7.55 -7.92
CA ASN A 156 -1.09 -6.27 -7.90
C ASN A 156 -2.05 -5.06 -7.93
N PHE A 157 -3.24 -5.21 -7.32
CA PHE A 157 -4.39 -4.33 -7.57
C PHE A 157 -4.11 -2.84 -7.34
N ASN A 158 -3.23 -2.53 -6.39
CA ASN A 158 -2.78 -1.17 -6.07
C ASN A 158 -1.26 -1.02 -6.29
N SER A 159 -0.72 -1.57 -7.38
CA SER A 159 0.67 -1.39 -7.85
C SER A 159 0.74 -1.37 -9.38
N PHE A 160 0.92 -0.18 -9.94
CA PHE A 160 0.97 0.09 -11.40
C PHE A 160 2.32 -0.20 -12.04
N TRP A 161 3.31 -0.59 -11.23
CA TRP A 161 4.70 -0.76 -11.62
C TRP A 161 5.24 -2.06 -11.04
N GLU A 162 5.92 -2.87 -11.86
CA GLU A 162 6.64 -4.06 -11.42
C GLU A 162 8.15 -3.85 -11.59
N ALA A 163 8.92 -4.05 -10.51
CA ALA A 163 10.37 -4.01 -10.55
C ALA A 163 10.95 -5.21 -11.30
N ARG A 164 11.72 -4.95 -12.35
CA ARG A 164 12.43 -5.96 -13.17
C ARG A 164 13.91 -6.04 -12.83
N THR A 165 14.51 -4.95 -12.38
CA THR A 165 15.91 -4.87 -11.91
C THR A 165 16.01 -4.04 -10.64
N ALA A 166 16.94 -4.39 -9.76
CA ALA A 166 17.26 -3.65 -8.54
C ALA A 166 18.77 -3.41 -8.44
N GLY A 167 19.16 -2.20 -8.04
CA GLY A 167 20.52 -1.78 -7.73
C GLY A 167 20.57 -1.13 -6.34
N ARG A 168 21.76 -1.05 -5.72
CA ARG A 168 21.93 -0.27 -4.49
C ARG A 168 22.04 1.20 -4.83
N GLU A 169 21.25 2.01 -4.15
CA GLU A 169 21.51 3.42 -3.91
C GLU A 169 22.02 3.54 -2.47
N ASP A 170 22.95 4.46 -2.22
CA ASP A 170 23.26 4.87 -0.86
C ASP A 170 22.12 5.76 -0.37
N TYR A 171 21.68 5.55 0.88
CA TYR A 171 20.54 6.27 1.48
C TYR A 171 20.73 7.80 1.42
N ASP A 172 21.98 8.26 1.48
CA ASP A 172 22.37 9.66 1.53
C ASP A 172 22.56 10.31 0.13
N ASP A 173 22.23 9.65 -0.99
CA ASP A 173 22.32 10.31 -2.32
C ASP A 173 21.32 11.48 -2.39
N PRO A 174 21.78 12.74 -2.54
CA PRO A 174 20.91 13.93 -2.56
C PRO A 174 19.98 14.00 -3.78
N LYS A 175 20.11 13.09 -4.75
CA LYS A 175 19.15 12.92 -5.86
C LYS A 175 17.89 12.17 -5.43
N LEU A 176 17.91 11.48 -4.29
CA LEU A 176 16.72 10.85 -3.72
C LEU A 176 15.74 11.95 -3.28
N ASN A 177 14.70 12.17 -4.09
CA ASN A 177 13.60 13.07 -3.73
C ASN A 177 12.73 12.38 -2.66
N GLN A 178 13.23 12.33 -1.42
CA GLN A 178 12.76 11.52 -0.28
C GLN A 178 11.41 11.98 0.31
N ARG A 179 10.40 12.27 -0.52
CA ARG A 179 9.08 12.74 -0.08
C ARG A 179 8.20 11.66 0.57
N ILE A 180 8.80 10.56 1.04
CA ILE A 180 8.14 9.47 1.75
C ILE A 180 8.19 9.79 3.25
N ARG A 181 7.02 10.01 3.85
CA ARG A 181 6.89 10.47 5.23
C ARG A 181 6.82 9.27 6.18
N ARG A 182 7.57 9.32 7.30
CA ARG A 182 7.32 8.47 8.47
C ARG A 182 6.33 9.19 9.38
N CYS A 183 5.15 8.63 9.57
CA CYS A 183 4.09 9.16 10.43
C CYS A 183 3.74 8.18 11.55
N LEU A 184 3.09 8.68 12.60
CA LEU A 184 2.24 7.85 13.45
C LEU A 184 0.79 7.95 12.94
N GLY A 185 -0.07 7.08 13.44
CA GLY A 185 -1.49 7.09 13.11
C GLY A 185 -2.33 6.19 14.00
N ARG A 186 -3.65 6.34 13.91
CA ARG A 186 -4.67 5.52 14.60
C ARG A 186 -5.62 4.92 13.57
N PHE A 187 -6.13 3.72 13.84
CA PHE A 187 -7.13 3.08 12.99
C PHE A 187 -8.38 3.98 12.89
N HIS A 188 -8.81 4.27 11.66
CA HIS A 188 -9.98 5.11 11.41
C HIS A 188 -11.16 4.28 10.89
N ALA A 189 -10.96 3.49 9.84
CA ALA A 189 -12.00 2.66 9.24
C ALA A 189 -11.42 1.47 8.44
N PHE A 190 -12.27 0.51 8.06
CA PHE A 190 -11.97 -0.36 6.92
C PHE A 190 -12.55 0.25 5.65
N LYS A 191 -11.79 0.16 4.55
CA LYS A 191 -12.30 0.39 3.19
C LYS A 191 -12.86 -0.91 2.64
N GLU A 192 -12.06 -1.98 2.73
CA GLU A 192 -12.29 -3.31 2.16
C GLU A 192 -11.67 -4.37 3.09
N LYS A 193 -11.98 -5.66 2.90
CA LYS A 193 -11.56 -6.77 3.79
C LYS A 193 -10.04 -6.83 4.07
N ASN A 194 -9.21 -6.37 3.13
CA ASN A 194 -7.75 -6.36 3.23
C ASN A 194 -7.14 -4.94 3.24
N VAL A 195 -7.95 -3.88 3.34
CA VAL A 195 -7.51 -2.48 3.26
C VAL A 195 -8.14 -1.64 4.36
N CYS A 196 -7.32 -1.12 5.26
CA CYS A 196 -7.74 -0.17 6.30
C CYS A 196 -7.32 1.26 5.96
N ILE A 197 -8.05 2.21 6.55
CA ILE A 197 -7.74 3.63 6.56
C ILE A 197 -7.20 3.97 7.95
N VAL A 198 -6.04 4.61 7.99
CA VAL A 198 -5.41 5.14 9.20
C VAL A 198 -5.40 6.67 9.11
N GLN A 199 -5.83 7.34 10.16
CA GLN A 199 -5.64 8.79 10.32
C GLN A 199 -4.24 9.04 10.83
N LEU A 200 -3.49 9.92 10.17
CA LEU A 200 -2.08 10.18 10.43
C LEU A 200 -1.90 11.39 11.34
N PHE A 201 -0.87 11.34 12.20
CA PHE A 201 -0.44 12.47 13.02
C PHE A 201 1.08 12.51 13.22
N ASP A 202 1.57 13.65 13.70
CA ASP A 202 2.96 13.84 14.12
C ASP A 202 3.14 13.74 15.65
N ARG A 203 4.30 14.18 16.16
CA ARG A 203 4.63 14.16 17.60
C ARG A 203 3.75 15.09 18.46
N TYR A 204 2.98 16.00 17.84
CA TYR A 204 2.11 16.97 18.52
C TYR A 204 0.62 16.65 18.35
N GLU A 205 0.31 15.45 17.84
CA GLU A 205 -1.03 14.98 17.46
C GLU A 205 -1.74 15.82 16.36
N GLU A 206 -1.01 16.64 15.60
CA GLU A 206 -1.59 17.36 14.45
C GLU A 206 -1.94 16.41 13.30
N ASP A 207 -3.15 16.52 12.75
CA ASP A 207 -3.63 15.72 11.61
C ASP A 207 -2.80 15.96 10.34
N LYS A 208 -2.16 14.90 9.82
CA LYS A 208 -1.33 14.92 8.59
C LYS A 208 -1.98 14.14 7.42
N GLY A 209 -3.31 14.06 7.43
CA GLY A 209 -4.15 13.39 6.46
C GLY A 209 -4.40 11.92 6.79
N PHE A 210 -4.78 11.13 5.78
CA PHE A 210 -5.11 9.72 5.92
C PHE A 210 -4.19 8.85 5.07
N ALA A 211 -4.08 7.56 5.39
CA ALA A 211 -3.37 6.57 4.58
C ALA A 211 -4.20 5.31 4.33
N TYR A 212 -4.06 4.75 3.13
CA TYR A 212 -4.48 3.37 2.82
C TYR A 212 -3.35 2.40 3.18
N ILE A 213 -3.65 1.44 4.04
CA ILE A 213 -2.72 0.38 4.46
C ILE A 213 -3.35 -0.99 4.16
N HIS A 214 -2.63 -1.81 3.41
CA HIS A 214 -3.03 -3.17 3.08
C HIS A 214 -2.57 -4.15 4.16
N SER A 215 -3.26 -5.28 4.29
CA SER A 215 -2.88 -6.36 5.23
C SER A 215 -1.42 -6.82 5.08
N PHE A 216 -0.87 -6.80 3.87
CA PHE A 216 0.53 -7.17 3.59
C PHE A 216 1.54 -6.02 3.76
N ASP A 217 1.09 -4.75 3.84
CA ASP A 217 1.96 -3.61 4.16
C ASP A 217 2.42 -3.66 5.63
N PHE A 218 1.70 -4.38 6.50
CA PHE A 218 2.09 -4.58 7.90
C PHE A 218 3.31 -5.50 8.03
N ALA A 219 4.24 -5.15 8.92
CA ALA A 219 5.47 -5.93 9.18
C ALA A 219 5.23 -7.35 9.70
N HIS A 220 4.06 -7.59 10.30
CA HIS A 220 3.60 -8.88 10.82
C HIS A 220 2.08 -9.02 10.62
N THR A 221 1.54 -10.23 10.72
CA THR A 221 0.09 -10.47 10.63
C THR A 221 -0.64 -9.81 11.81
N VAL A 222 -1.35 -8.73 11.54
CA VAL A 222 -2.19 -8.01 12.52
C VAL A 222 -3.62 -8.56 12.51
N ARG A 223 -4.21 -8.80 13.70
CA ARG A 223 -5.65 -9.11 13.82
C ARG A 223 -6.44 -7.80 13.95
N GLU A 224 -7.67 -7.79 13.42
CA GLU A 224 -8.58 -6.64 13.50
C GLU A 224 -8.76 -6.09 14.93
N GLN A 225 -8.84 -6.97 15.93
CA GLN A 225 -9.01 -6.55 17.32
C GLN A 225 -7.78 -5.80 17.87
N ASP A 226 -6.58 -6.14 17.41
CA ASP A 226 -5.33 -5.50 17.84
C ASP A 226 -5.18 -4.17 17.10
N LEU A 227 -5.49 -4.14 15.80
CA LEU A 227 -5.52 -2.93 14.97
C LEU A 227 -6.44 -1.84 15.56
N LYS A 228 -7.62 -2.24 16.04
CA LYS A 228 -8.61 -1.36 16.69
C LYS A 228 -8.22 -0.92 18.12
N LYS A 229 -7.26 -1.58 18.76
CA LYS A 229 -6.76 -1.27 20.12
C LYS A 229 -5.41 -0.56 20.12
N ALA A 230 -4.70 -0.55 19.00
CA ALA A 230 -3.39 0.09 18.86
C ALA A 230 -3.47 1.59 19.17
N SER A 231 -2.73 2.05 20.18
CA SER A 231 -2.60 3.46 20.56
C SER A 231 -1.91 4.29 19.47
N ALA A 232 -0.93 3.69 18.80
CA ALA A 232 -0.25 4.21 17.63
C ALA A 232 0.15 3.09 16.65
N ILE A 233 0.09 3.43 15.36
CA ILE A 233 0.58 2.64 14.23
C ILE A 233 1.66 3.49 13.55
N GLN A 234 2.89 2.99 13.46
CA GLN A 234 3.93 3.63 12.65
C GLN A 234 3.68 3.29 11.18
N VAL A 235 3.70 4.29 10.30
CA VAL A 235 3.42 4.11 8.87
C VAL A 235 4.44 4.89 8.02
N TYR A 236 4.87 4.30 6.90
CA TYR A 236 5.61 5.00 5.85
C TYR A 236 4.71 5.23 4.64
N VAL A 237 4.52 6.50 4.28
CA VAL A 237 3.44 6.98 3.39
C VAL A 237 3.92 7.97 2.34
N ALA A 238 3.15 8.10 1.27
CA ALA A 238 3.37 9.06 0.19
C ALA A 238 3.16 10.54 0.64
N PRO A 239 3.53 11.53 -0.21
CA PRO A 239 3.29 12.94 0.05
C PRO A 239 1.80 13.23 0.28
N GLN A 240 1.47 14.16 1.17
CA GLN A 240 0.08 14.58 1.38
C GLN A 240 -0.44 15.39 0.19
N LEU A 241 -1.71 15.18 -0.19
CA LEU A 241 -2.35 15.92 -1.28
C LEU A 241 -2.84 17.29 -0.78
N LEU A 242 -2.11 18.36 -1.13
CA LEU A 242 -2.39 19.74 -0.70
C LEU A 242 -3.85 20.16 -0.92
N TYR A 243 -4.43 19.82 -2.08
CA TYR A 243 -5.79 20.20 -2.46
C TYR A 243 -6.86 19.18 -2.03
N PHE A 244 -6.47 17.98 -1.57
CA PHE A 244 -7.38 16.93 -1.12
C PHE A 244 -6.86 16.27 0.17
N PRO A 245 -6.64 17.02 1.28
CA PRO A 245 -5.97 16.49 2.48
C PRO A 245 -6.75 15.36 3.18
N LYS A 246 -8.05 15.23 2.90
CA LYS A 246 -8.92 14.15 3.38
C LYS A 246 -8.88 12.87 2.52
N HIS A 247 -8.22 12.89 1.35
CA HIS A 247 -8.07 11.71 0.51
C HIS A 247 -6.90 10.85 1.04
N PRO A 248 -7.10 9.56 1.37
CA PRO A 248 -6.02 8.75 1.92
C PRO A 248 -4.94 8.46 0.87
N VAL A 249 -3.67 8.58 1.27
CA VAL A 249 -2.51 8.35 0.40
C VAL A 249 -1.95 6.93 0.57
N PRO A 250 -1.25 6.36 -0.43
CA PRO A 250 -0.68 5.01 -0.29
C PRO A 250 0.44 4.94 0.76
N ALA A 251 0.41 3.88 1.57
CA ALA A 251 1.54 3.41 2.38
C ALA A 251 2.43 2.42 1.61
N CYS A 252 3.49 1.92 2.26
CA CYS A 252 4.17 0.66 1.89
C CYS A 252 4.68 -0.16 3.10
N TYR A 253 4.73 0.42 4.28
CA TYR A 253 5.09 -0.26 5.54
C TYR A 253 4.20 0.24 6.68
N ALA A 254 3.75 -0.67 7.53
CA ALA A 254 3.07 -0.37 8.78
C ALA A 254 3.52 -1.29 9.94
N ARG A 255 3.51 -0.78 11.17
CA ARG A 255 3.79 -1.54 12.40
C ARG A 255 2.92 -1.00 13.55
N ILE A 256 2.26 -1.88 14.30
CA ILE A 256 1.68 -1.50 15.61
C ILE A 256 2.82 -1.18 16.57
N VAL A 257 2.70 -0.05 17.27
CA VAL A 257 3.66 0.37 18.30
C VAL A 257 3.13 -0.08 19.66
N ASP A 258 3.63 -1.22 20.14
CA ASP A 258 3.30 -1.74 21.46
C ASP A 258 3.94 -0.87 22.55
N VAL A 259 3.11 -0.25 23.38
CA VAL A 259 3.56 0.57 24.52
C VAL A 259 4.07 -0.35 25.63
N GLY A 260 5.32 -0.81 25.49
CA GLY A 260 5.97 -1.66 26.48
C GLY A 260 7.32 -2.27 26.06
N LEU A 261 7.64 -2.43 24.77
CA LEU A 261 8.93 -2.97 24.32
C LEU A 261 9.42 -2.35 22.99
N GLN A 262 10.73 -2.05 22.95
CA GLN A 262 11.52 -1.61 21.78
C GLN A 262 11.50 -0.12 21.36
N ASP A 263 11.54 0.83 22.30
CA ASP A 263 12.15 2.15 22.00
C ASP A 263 13.68 2.07 21.85
N VAL A 264 14.30 0.97 22.29
CA VAL A 264 15.77 0.76 22.29
C VAL A 264 16.22 -0.05 21.08
N GLN A 265 16.27 0.59 19.90
CA GLN A 265 17.32 0.44 18.87
C GLN A 265 17.00 1.21 17.58
N THR A 266 15.73 1.34 17.18
CA THR A 266 15.37 2.01 15.92
C THR A 266 15.50 3.54 16.00
N ALA A 267 15.49 4.12 17.20
CA ALA A 267 15.85 5.51 17.45
C ALA A 267 17.31 5.81 17.03
N ILE A 268 18.25 4.93 17.38
CA ILE A 268 19.71 5.14 17.22
C ILE A 268 20.13 5.28 15.74
N MET A 269 19.37 4.69 14.79
CA MET A 269 19.59 4.93 13.35
C MET A 269 18.85 6.16 12.80
N ALA A 270 17.82 6.66 13.49
CA ALA A 270 17.05 7.84 13.06
C ALA A 270 17.62 9.15 13.65
N GLU A 271 18.17 9.13 14.86
CA GLU A 271 18.87 10.27 15.48
C GLU A 271 20.17 10.62 14.75
N LYS A 272 20.72 9.69 13.96
CA LYS A 272 21.83 9.95 13.05
C LYS A 272 21.42 10.69 11.75
N LEU A 273 20.13 11.00 11.61
CA LEU A 273 19.52 11.66 10.45
C LEU A 273 18.75 12.94 10.81
N ASP A 274 18.26 13.05 12.05
CA ASP A 274 17.77 14.29 12.65
C ASP A 274 18.49 14.56 13.99
N VAL A 275 19.68 15.17 13.94
CA VAL A 275 20.17 16.25 14.85
C VAL A 275 21.50 16.76 14.29
N LEU A 276 21.52 18.03 13.87
CA LEU A 276 22.74 18.81 13.70
C LEU A 276 22.52 20.22 14.26
N ASP A 277 22.29 20.32 15.58
CA ASP A 277 22.57 21.54 16.33
C ASP A 277 22.95 21.23 17.80
N ILE A 278 23.58 22.19 18.46
CA ILE A 278 24.33 22.00 19.71
C ILE A 278 23.73 22.84 20.85
N SER A 279 23.24 22.18 21.90
CA SER A 279 23.19 22.73 23.27
C SER A 279 23.12 21.59 24.29
N ALA A 280 23.40 21.87 25.56
CA ALA A 280 23.83 20.85 26.53
C ALA A 280 23.04 20.83 27.86
N THR A 281 23.36 19.81 28.67
CA THR A 281 23.21 19.71 30.14
C THR A 281 21.82 19.47 30.78
N ASN A 282 21.65 18.22 31.26
CA ASN A 282 21.30 17.81 32.65
C ASN A 282 19.92 17.14 32.95
N SER A 283 19.99 15.88 33.47
CA SER A 283 19.26 15.21 34.60
C SER A 283 17.76 15.49 34.91
N SER A 284 16.91 14.60 35.47
CA SER A 284 16.86 13.15 35.83
C SER A 284 15.49 12.90 36.56
N ASN A 285 15.01 11.75 37.10
CA ASN A 285 15.39 10.33 37.16
C ASN A 285 14.17 9.42 37.57
N ASP A 286 14.36 8.08 37.61
CA ASP A 286 13.75 7.07 38.52
C ASP A 286 12.21 6.75 38.62
N THR A 287 11.87 5.48 38.29
CA THR A 287 11.08 4.43 39.07
C THR A 287 9.60 4.62 39.51
N ALA A 288 8.75 3.59 39.74
CA ALA A 288 8.66 2.16 39.34
C ALA A 288 7.28 1.51 39.73
N GLU A 289 7.07 0.21 39.45
CA GLU A 289 6.05 -0.74 40.00
C GLU A 289 4.53 -0.54 39.69
N SER A 290 3.58 -1.46 40.00
CA SER A 290 3.50 -2.96 39.89
C SER A 290 2.13 -3.49 40.41
N SER A 291 1.44 -4.44 39.75
CA SER A 291 0.46 -5.40 40.34
C SER A 291 -0.23 -6.32 39.30
N GLY A 292 -0.86 -7.42 39.74
CA GLY A 292 -1.33 -8.55 38.89
C GLY A 292 -2.86 -8.88 38.92
N PRO A 293 -3.31 -9.91 38.17
CA PRO A 293 -4.71 -10.08 37.75
C PRO A 293 -5.52 -11.18 38.46
N VAL A 294 -6.86 -11.04 38.48
CA VAL A 294 -7.82 -12.00 39.09
C VAL A 294 -9.09 -12.19 38.22
N ALA A 295 -8.94 -12.61 36.95
CA ALA A 295 -10.05 -12.62 35.98
C ALA A 295 -10.01 -13.76 34.93
N LEU A 296 -9.79 -15.01 35.35
CA LEU A 296 -9.47 -16.12 34.43
C LEU A 296 -10.31 -17.41 34.57
N MET A 297 -11.37 -17.44 35.39
CA MET A 297 -12.15 -18.69 35.62
C MET A 297 -13.52 -18.79 34.90
N ASP A 298 -14.19 -17.69 34.56
CA ASP A 298 -15.57 -17.77 34.02
C ASP A 298 -15.67 -18.17 32.53
N ALA A 299 -14.57 -18.13 31.78
CA ALA A 299 -14.59 -18.32 30.33
C ALA A 299 -14.87 -19.77 29.87
N VAL A 300 -14.74 -20.76 30.75
CA VAL A 300 -14.63 -22.19 30.38
C VAL A 300 -15.98 -22.83 29.95
N LYS A 301 -17.13 -22.28 30.38
CA LYS A 301 -18.45 -22.95 30.31
C LYS A 301 -19.29 -22.70 29.03
N LYS A 302 -18.70 -22.28 27.91
CA LYS A 302 -19.48 -21.90 26.69
C LYS A 302 -19.12 -22.61 25.37
N ASN A 303 -18.24 -23.61 25.37
CA ASN A 303 -17.66 -24.14 24.11
C ASN A 303 -18.39 -25.33 23.46
N ASP A 304 -19.44 -25.91 24.07
CA ASP A 304 -19.99 -27.19 23.61
C ASP A 304 -20.93 -27.13 22.38
N LEU A 305 -21.24 -25.93 21.86
CA LEU A 305 -22.06 -25.72 20.66
C LEU A 305 -21.37 -24.77 19.68
N ILE A 306 -20.65 -25.33 18.70
CA ILE A 306 -19.77 -24.58 17.78
C ILE A 306 -20.45 -24.26 16.43
N CYS A 307 -21.45 -25.02 16.01
CA CYS A 307 -22.31 -24.74 14.84
C CYS A 307 -23.78 -25.02 15.17
N ASP A 308 -24.67 -24.22 14.59
CA ASP A 308 -26.11 -24.50 14.51
C ASP A 308 -26.42 -25.37 13.28
N LYS A 309 -27.61 -25.95 13.20
CA LYS A 309 -28.08 -26.78 12.07
C LYS A 309 -28.12 -26.05 10.71
N ASN A 310 -28.02 -24.71 10.72
CA ASN A 310 -27.99 -23.87 9.52
C ASN A 310 -26.57 -23.32 9.22
N CYS A 311 -25.51 -23.97 9.69
CA CYS A 311 -24.12 -23.49 9.49
C CYS A 311 -23.69 -23.58 8.01
N GLU A 312 -23.78 -22.46 7.28
CA GLU A 312 -23.28 -22.34 5.88
C GLU A 312 -21.82 -22.80 5.73
N THR A 313 -21.02 -22.66 6.79
CA THR A 313 -19.63 -23.14 6.88
C THR A 313 -19.51 -24.66 6.64
N ILE A 314 -20.44 -25.47 7.15
CA ILE A 314 -20.42 -26.94 6.95
C ILE A 314 -20.67 -27.26 5.48
N ASP A 315 -21.66 -26.59 4.89
CA ASP A 315 -22.03 -26.77 3.48
C ASP A 315 -20.89 -26.31 2.55
N PHE A 316 -20.21 -25.22 2.89
CA PHE A 316 -19.03 -24.72 2.18
C PHE A 316 -17.83 -25.67 2.24
N ILE A 317 -17.47 -26.17 3.43
CA ILE A 317 -16.37 -27.15 3.58
C ILE A 317 -16.71 -28.46 2.86
N SER A 318 -17.97 -28.91 2.93
CA SER A 318 -18.45 -30.11 2.24
C SER A 318 -18.34 -29.97 0.72
N ARG A 319 -18.76 -28.84 0.15
CA ARG A 319 -18.60 -28.52 -1.28
C ARG A 319 -17.12 -28.48 -1.68
N ILE A 320 -16.24 -27.93 -0.84
CA ILE A 320 -14.79 -27.89 -1.11
C ILE A 320 -14.18 -29.30 -1.12
N LEU A 321 -14.51 -30.16 -0.14
CA LEU A 321 -13.97 -31.52 -0.07
C LEU A 321 -14.59 -32.48 -1.11
N ALA A 322 -15.76 -32.16 -1.67
CA ALA A 322 -16.32 -32.90 -2.81
C ALA A 322 -15.43 -32.82 -4.08
N TYR A 323 -14.62 -31.76 -4.24
CA TYR A 323 -13.64 -31.67 -5.31
C TYR A 323 -12.45 -32.61 -5.02
N GLN A 324 -12.44 -33.79 -5.63
CA GLN A 324 -11.42 -34.82 -5.40
C GLN A 324 -9.96 -34.31 -5.48
N LEU A 325 -9.66 -33.35 -6.36
CA LEU A 325 -8.31 -32.78 -6.49
C LEU A 325 -7.91 -31.99 -5.24
N VAL A 326 -8.85 -31.22 -4.66
CA VAL A 326 -8.64 -30.46 -3.42
C VAL A 326 -8.50 -31.42 -2.24
N ALA A 327 -9.41 -32.39 -2.10
CA ALA A 327 -9.33 -33.43 -1.07
C ALA A 327 -8.00 -34.21 -1.10
N LYS A 328 -7.54 -34.63 -2.30
CA LYS A 328 -6.24 -35.30 -2.49
C LYS A 328 -5.05 -34.40 -2.15
N ASN A 329 -5.11 -33.11 -2.48
CA ASN A 329 -4.04 -32.17 -2.16
C ASN A 329 -3.98 -31.85 -0.67
N ILE A 330 -5.10 -31.57 0.00
CA ILE A 330 -5.14 -31.33 1.46
C ILE A 330 -4.63 -32.58 2.18
N LYS A 331 -5.16 -33.78 1.88
CA LYS A 331 -4.71 -35.04 2.49
C LYS A 331 -3.23 -35.36 2.28
N LYS A 332 -2.60 -34.82 1.24
CA LYS A 332 -1.16 -34.99 0.95
C LYS A 332 -0.29 -33.97 1.70
N ILE A 333 -0.79 -32.76 1.91
CA ILE A 333 -0.04 -31.64 2.53
C ILE A 333 -0.22 -31.64 4.05
N ASP A 334 -1.46 -31.83 4.52
CA ASP A 334 -1.83 -31.91 5.93
C ASP A 334 -2.89 -33.02 6.14
N PRO A 335 -2.45 -34.24 6.50
CA PRO A 335 -3.35 -35.35 6.80
C PRO A 335 -4.19 -35.14 8.06
N ILE A 336 -3.75 -34.29 9.00
CA ILE A 336 -4.45 -34.04 10.27
C ILE A 336 -5.64 -33.13 9.97
N LEU A 337 -5.40 -31.98 9.34
CA LEU A 337 -6.45 -31.06 8.89
C LEU A 337 -7.48 -31.76 7.97
N PHE A 338 -7.05 -32.66 7.09
CA PHE A 338 -7.97 -33.45 6.28
C PHE A 338 -8.93 -34.31 7.13
N ASN A 339 -8.39 -35.00 8.14
CA ASN A 339 -9.18 -35.84 9.04
C ASN A 339 -10.10 -35.00 9.94
N ASP A 340 -9.60 -33.88 10.46
CA ASP A 340 -10.36 -32.97 11.33
C ASP A 340 -11.54 -32.33 10.58
N LEU A 341 -11.34 -31.85 9.35
CA LEU A 341 -12.43 -31.34 8.50
C LEU A 341 -13.44 -32.44 8.14
N SER A 342 -12.97 -33.68 7.89
CA SER A 342 -13.85 -34.82 7.61
C SER A 342 -14.70 -35.20 8.84
N ALA A 343 -14.10 -35.18 10.03
CA ALA A 343 -14.77 -35.44 11.30
C ALA A 343 -15.72 -34.29 11.70
N PHE A 344 -15.37 -33.04 11.38
CA PHE A 344 -16.22 -31.87 11.59
C PHE A 344 -17.50 -31.95 10.74
N ILE A 345 -17.41 -32.29 9.45
CA ILE A 345 -18.59 -32.56 8.62
C ILE A 345 -19.40 -33.71 9.23
N ALA A 346 -18.77 -34.86 9.49
CA ALA A 346 -19.46 -36.05 10.00
C ALA A 346 -20.08 -35.90 11.41
N LYS A 347 -19.77 -34.81 12.13
CA LYS A 347 -20.36 -34.47 13.44
C LYS A 347 -21.55 -33.50 13.35
N TYR A 348 -21.62 -32.68 12.30
CA TYR A 348 -22.55 -31.54 12.24
C TYR A 348 -23.39 -31.42 10.94
N ALA A 349 -23.14 -32.25 9.93
CA ALA A 349 -24.01 -32.45 8.76
C ALA A 349 -25.08 -33.53 9.02
#